data_AF-A0A937NI65-F1
#
_entry.id   AF-A0A937NI65-F1
#
_cell.length_a   1.000
_cell.length_b   1.000
_cell.length_c   1.000
_cell.angle_alpha   90.00
_cell.angle_beta   90.00
_cell.angle_gamma   90.00
#
_symmetry.space_group_name_H-M   'P 1'
#
loop_
_entity.id
_entity.type
_entity.pdbx_description
1 polymer ?
#
loop_
_entity_poly.entity_id
_entity_poly.type
_entity_poly.pdbx_seq_one_letter_code
_entity_poly.pdbx_strand_id
1 'polypeptide(L)' 'MEKKEAPAIDWAKLTHEMESLLRLKTSPVAYKRLEKMEELEKIPGVMRLNRKASFCQAPALARMVGMTVGVTRDNL' A
#
# COMPACT_ATOMS: atom_id res chain seq x y z
N MET A 1 -17.16 -7.80 -24.29
CA MET A 1 -16.16 -6.83 -23.78
C MET A 1 -14.94 -7.62 -23.38
N GLU A 2 -13.96 -7.72 -24.27
CA GLU A 2 -12.69 -8.38 -23.99
C GLU A 2 -11.93 -7.56 -22.94
N LYS A 3 -11.66 -8.15 -21.78
CA LYS A 3 -10.71 -7.59 -20.82
C LYS A 3 -9.33 -7.69 -21.44
N LYS A 4 -8.85 -6.58 -22.02
CA LYS A 4 -7.45 -6.46 -22.43
C LYS A 4 -6.62 -6.55 -21.14
N GLU A 5 -5.95 -7.67 -20.93
CA GLU A 5 -5.00 -7.82 -19.83
C GLU A 5 -3.91 -6.76 -20.01
N ALA A 6 -3.80 -5.88 -19.01
CA ALA A 6 -2.72 -4.90 -19.00
C ALA A 6 -1.39 -5.66 -18.88
N PRO A 7 -0.33 -5.24 -19.59
CA PRO A 7 0.97 -5.86 -19.47
C PRO A 7 1.42 -5.87 -18.01
N ALA A 8 2.08 -6.96 -17.58
CA ALA A 8 2.61 -7.08 -16.23
C ALA A 8 3.60 -5.93 -15.98
N ILE A 9 3.28 -5.07 -15.00
CA ILE A 9 4.11 -3.92 -14.62
C ILE A 9 5.23 -4.42 -13.70
N ASP A 10 6.48 -4.14 -14.08
CA ASP A 10 7.63 -4.29 -13.18
C ASP A 10 7.63 -3.13 -12.17
N TRP A 11 6.98 -3.35 -11.04
CA TRP A 11 6.88 -2.37 -9.96
C TRP A 11 8.24 -2.00 -9.37
N ALA A 12 9.20 -2.93 -9.35
CA ALA A 12 10.52 -2.68 -8.78
C ALA A 12 11.29 -1.70 -9.66
N LYS A 13 11.30 -1.93 -10.97
CA LYS A 13 11.93 -1.02 -11.94
C LYS A 13 11.28 0.36 -11.92
N LEU A 14 9.95 0.43 -12.01
CA LEU A 14 9.23 1.70 -12.02
C LEU A 14 9.47 2.51 -10.74
N THR A 15 9.45 1.85 -9.58
CA THR A 15 9.72 2.50 -8.29
C THR A 15 11.13 3.08 -8.26
N HIS A 16 12.13 2.32 -8.72
CA HIS A 16 13.52 2.78 -8.74
C HIS A 16 13.73 3.98 -9.69
N GLU A 17 13.08 3.98 -10.86
CA GLU A 17 13.09 5.12 -11.78
C GLU A 17 12.45 6.37 -11.13
N MET A 18 11.33 6.23 -10.42
CA MET A 18 10.69 7.35 -9.71
C MET A 18 11.57 7.91 -8.59
N GLU A 19 12.14 7.03 -7.76
CA GLU A 19 13.00 7.42 -6.64
C GLU A 19 14.24 8.19 -7.13
N SER A 20 14.86 7.72 -8.22
CA SER A 20 16.05 8.36 -8.80
C SER A 20 15.74 9.69 -9.48
N LEU A 21 14.72 9.75 -10.33
CA LEU A 21 14.36 10.96 -11.07
C LEU A 21 13.84 12.08 -10.17
N LEU A 22 13.00 11.76 -9.19
CA LEU A 22 12.36 12.73 -8.32
C LEU A 22 13.13 12.99 -7.01
N ARG A 23 14.24 12.27 -6.79
CA ARG A 23 15.03 12.32 -5.55
C ARG A 23 14.16 12.10 -4.31
N LEU A 24 13.28 11.11 -4.36
CA LEU A 24 12.38 10.80 -3.25
C LEU A 24 13.19 10.35 -2.03
N LYS A 25 12.85 10.88 -0.85
CA LYS A 25 13.49 10.50 0.41
C LYS A 25 12.97 9.18 0.98
N THR A 26 11.83 8.71 0.49
CA THR A 26 11.13 7.50 0.96
C THR A 26 10.45 6.84 -0.22
N SER A 27 10.29 5.52 -0.15
CA SER A 27 9.67 4.76 -1.23
C SER A 27 8.21 5.17 -1.48
N PRO A 28 7.78 5.21 -2.76
CA PRO A 28 6.39 5.40 -3.10
C PRO A 28 5.55 4.27 -2.51
N VAL A 29 4.36 4.61 -2.04
CA VAL A 29 3.41 3.64 -1.49
C VAL A 29 2.11 3.73 -2.24
N ALA A 30 1.50 2.58 -2.51
CA ALA A 30 0.15 2.47 -3.02
C ALA A 30 -0.79 2.05 -1.88
N TYR A 31 -2.03 2.51 -1.94
CA TYR A 31 -3.11 1.99 -1.11
C TYR A 31 -4.20 1.43 -2.00
N LYS A 32 -4.79 0.31 -1.58
CA LYS A 32 -5.92 -0.32 -2.23
C LYS A 32 -7.08 -0.37 -1.25
N ARG A 33 -8.21 0.20 -1.64
CA ARG A 33 -9.47 -0.03 -0.93
C ARG A 33 -9.97 -1.43 -1.28
N LEU A 34 -10.31 -2.21 -0.25
CA LEU A 34 -10.94 -3.51 -0.40
C LEU A 34 -12.46 -3.35 -0.29
N GLU A 35 -13.20 -4.19 -1.00
CA GLU A 35 -14.67 -4.18 -0.94
C GLU A 35 -15.18 -4.87 0.33
N LYS A 36 -14.46 -5.91 0.77
CA LYS A 36 -14.82 -6.74 1.92
C LYS A 36 -13.69 -6.78 2.95
N MET A 37 -14.05 -6.83 4.23
CA MET A 37 -13.08 -6.88 5.32
C MET A 37 -12.30 -8.20 5.32
N GLU A 38 -12.94 -9.31 4.93
CA GLU A 38 -12.35 -10.65 4.88
C GLU A 38 -11.23 -10.77 3.82
N GLU A 39 -11.17 -9.86 2.85
CA GLU A 39 -10.06 -9.80 1.89
C GLU A 39 -8.77 -9.31 2.55
N LEU A 40 -8.86 -8.55 3.65
CA LEU A 40 -7.70 -8.03 4.35
C LEU A 40 -6.88 -9.17 4.96
N GLU A 41 -7.55 -10.14 5.56
CA GLU A 41 -6.93 -11.32 6.19
C GLU A 41 -6.23 -12.26 5.19
N LYS A 42 -6.51 -12.10 3.89
CA LYS A 42 -5.87 -12.87 2.82
C LYS A 42 -4.53 -12.28 2.37
N ILE A 43 -4.18 -11.07 2.82
CA ILE A 43 -2.94 -10.39 2.42
C ILE A 43 -1.80 -10.90 3.31
N PRO A 44 -0.79 -11.60 2.75
CA PRO A 44 0.33 -12.11 3.53
C PRO A 44 1.13 -10.96 4.18
N GLY A 45 1.45 -11.10 5.46
CA GLY A 45 2.29 -10.13 6.19
C GLY A 45 1.63 -8.78 6.47
N VAL A 46 0.30 -8.66 6.32
CA VAL A 46 -0.41 -7.43 6.69
C VAL A 46 -0.38 -7.22 8.20
N MET A 47 0.07 -6.03 8.62
CA MET A 47 0.02 -5.58 10.01
C MET A 47 -1.29 -4.84 10.27
N ARG A 48 -2.01 -5.24 11.33
CA ARG A 48 -3.25 -4.59 11.77
C ARG A 48 -2.94 -3.54 12.83
N LEU A 49 -3.49 -2.35 12.66
CA LEU A 49 -3.43 -1.31 13.70
C LEU A 49 -4.27 -1.73 14.91
N ASN A 50 -3.65 -1.79 16.08
CA ASN A 50 -4.32 -2.06 17.36
C ASN A 50 -4.77 -0.79 18.10
N ARG A 51 -4.69 0.37 17.43
CA ARG A 51 -5.06 1.68 17.97
C ARG A 51 -5.79 2.48 16.90
N LYS A 52 -6.53 3.51 17.34
CA LYS A 52 -7.02 4.54 16.42
C LYS A 52 -5.86 5.39 15.92
N ALA A 53 -5.85 5.65 14.63
CA ALA A 53 -4.86 6.48 13.97
C ALA A 53 -5.55 7.36 12.94
N SER A 54 -5.09 8.58 12.76
CA SER A 54 -5.58 9.36 11.62
C SER A 54 -5.17 8.68 10.31
N PHE A 55 -5.97 8.87 9.26
CA PHE A 55 -5.70 8.23 7.97
C PHE A 55 -4.28 8.46 7.45
N CYS A 56 -3.69 9.66 7.65
CA CYS A 56 -2.33 9.97 7.21
C CYS A 56 -1.22 9.20 7.96
N GLN A 57 -1.50 8.66 9.14
CA GLN A 57 -0.53 7.87 9.90
C GLN A 57 -0.32 6.48 9.30
N ALA A 58 -1.33 5.90 8.65
CA ALA A 58 -1.21 4.58 8.01
C ALA A 58 -0.20 4.55 6.84
N PRO A 59 -0.30 5.42 5.80
CA PRO A 59 0.69 5.47 4.72
C PRO A 59 2.06 5.94 5.23
N ALA A 60 2.13 6.73 6.31
CA ALA A 60 3.39 7.10 6.93
C ALA A 60 4.14 5.88 7.49
N LEU A 61 3.44 4.96 8.17
CA LEU A 61 4.02 3.70 8.64
C LEU A 61 4.49 2.83 7.47
N ALA A 62 3.66 2.70 6.42
CA ALA A 62 4.02 1.92 5.24
C ALA A 62 5.30 2.45 4.56
N ARG A 63 5.39 3.77 4.32
CA ARG A 63 6.52 4.37 3.58
C ARG A 63 7.83 4.44 4.38
N MET A 64 7.76 4.52 5.71
CA MET A 64 8.96 4.71 6.55
C MET A 64 9.48 3.38 7.12
N VAL A 65 8.58 2.45 7.44
CA VAL A 65 8.93 1.17 8.09
C VAL A 65 9.00 0.03 7.08
N GLY A 66 8.40 0.18 5.89
CA GLY A 66 8.37 -0.86 4.87
C GLY A 66 7.36 -1.99 5.16
N MET A 67 6.34 -1.70 5.97
CA MET A 67 5.29 -2.67 6.33
C MET A 67 4.06 -2.53 5.43
N THR A 68 3.36 -3.65 5.19
CA THR A 68 2.00 -3.62 4.64
C THR A 68 1.01 -3.36 5.79
N VAL A 69 0.30 -2.23 5.75
CA VAL A 69 -0.60 -1.81 6.84
C VAL A 69 -2.05 -1.98 6.43
N GLY A 70 -2.81 -2.73 7.23
CA GLY A 70 -4.24 -2.96 7.07
C GLY A 70 -5.06 -2.12 8.04
N VAL A 71 -5.95 -1.28 7.52
CA VAL A 71 -6.82 -0.40 8.31
C VAL A 71 -8.30 -0.68 8.02
N THR A 72 -9.14 -0.56 9.04
CA THR A 72 -10.60 -0.59 8.92
C THR A 72 -11.20 0.67 9.51
N ARG A 73 -12.50 0.89 9.30
CA ARG A 73 -13.20 2.08 9.81
C ARG A 73 -13.11 2.23 11.33
N ASP A 74 -12.97 1.14 12.07
CA ASP A 74 -12.89 1.15 13.53
C ASP A 74 -11.55 1.70 14.06
N ASN A 75 -10.49 1.64 13.23
CA ASN A 75 -9.13 2.05 13.58
C ASN A 75 -8.70 3.38 12.94
N LEU A 76 -9.59 4.01 12.17
CA LEU A 76 -9.39 5.31 11.51
C LEU A 76 -10.17 6.44 12.20
#